data_AF-A0A832U1J8-F1
#
_entry.id   AF-A0A832U1J8-F1
#
_cell.length_a   1.000
_cell.length_b   1.000
_cell.length_c   1.000
_cell.angle_alpha   90.00
_cell.angle_beta   90.00
_cell.angle_gamma   90.00
#
_symmetry.space_group_name_H-M   'P 1'
#
loop_
_entity.id
_entity.type
_entity.pdbx_description
1 polymer ?
#
loop_
_entity_poly.entity_id
_entity_poly.type
_entity_poly.pdbx_seq_one_letter_code
_entity_poly.pdbx_strand_id
1 'polypeptide(L)'
;MSIEESSGAFGMLSQGDIITEINGVKIETLKNFYDIMQGTLPGDTLKITTDKGIFDVLLKEHPTEPGKGYIGIVTSQYYNSPINMKILTPISGVLYWIFLLNFN
;
A
#
# COMPACT_ATOMS: atom_id res chain seq x y z
N MET A 1 4.62 -6.86 -0.44
CA MET A 1 4.95 -6.24 -1.74
C MET A 1 5.85 -7.18 -2.51
N SER A 2 5.67 -7.31 -3.82
CA SER A 2 6.58 -8.03 -4.74
C SER A 2 7.06 -7.06 -5.82
N ILE A 3 8.24 -7.32 -6.40
CA ILE A 3 8.91 -6.41 -7.34
C ILE A 3 9.30 -7.20 -8.60
N GLU A 4 9.02 -6.66 -9.77
CA GLU A 4 9.41 -7.22 -11.05
C GLU A 4 10.86 -6.84 -11.39
N GLU A 5 11.68 -7.82 -11.80
CA GLU A 5 13.11 -7.63 -12.11
C GLU A 5 13.37 -6.61 -13.23
N SER A 6 12.46 -6.55 -14.19
CA SER A 6 12.58 -5.64 -15.34
C SER A 6 12.24 -4.20 -14.99
N SER A 7 11.71 -3.91 -13.79
CA SER A 7 11.17 -2.60 -13.43
C SER A 7 12.23 -1.60 -12.96
N GLY A 8 11.85 -0.32 -12.88
CA GLY A 8 12.71 0.69 -12.24
C GLY A 8 12.75 0.60 -10.72
N ALA A 9 11.81 -0.13 -10.11
CA ALA A 9 11.80 -0.38 -8.67
C ALA A 9 12.80 -1.47 -8.24
N PHE A 10 13.25 -2.31 -9.18
CA PHE A 10 14.19 -3.38 -8.89
C PHE A 10 15.55 -2.83 -8.42
N GLY A 11 16.02 -3.32 -7.28
CA GLY A 11 17.25 -2.85 -6.63
C GLY A 11 17.11 -1.52 -5.87
N MET A 12 15.97 -0.83 -5.97
CA MET A 12 15.66 0.39 -5.21
C MET A 12 14.74 0.08 -4.02
N LEU A 13 13.63 -0.62 -4.28
CA LEU A 13 12.71 -1.08 -3.26
C LEU A 13 13.01 -2.54 -2.90
N SER A 14 12.59 -2.95 -1.71
CA SER A 14 12.69 -4.33 -1.23
C SER A 14 11.33 -4.92 -0.89
N GLN A 15 11.22 -6.24 -1.01
CA GLN A 15 10.03 -6.95 -0.57
C GLN A 15 9.82 -6.72 0.94
N GLY A 16 8.65 -6.18 1.29
CA GLY A 16 8.27 -5.89 2.67
C GLY A 16 8.33 -4.41 3.03
N ASP A 17 8.91 -3.57 2.17
CA ASP A 17 8.90 -2.12 2.37
C ASP A 17 7.47 -1.58 2.45
N ILE A 18 7.26 -0.64 3.36
CA ILE A 18 5.99 0.05 3.55
C ILE A 18 6.15 1.45 2.96
N ILE A 19 5.49 1.68 1.82
CA ILE A 19 5.41 3.01 1.21
C ILE A 19 4.52 3.89 2.08
N THR A 20 5.04 5.05 2.48
CA THR A 20 4.34 6.03 3.32
C THR A 20 4.06 7.33 2.57
N GLU A 21 4.85 7.64 1.53
CA GLU A 21 4.71 8.86 0.73
C GLU A 21 5.20 8.65 -0.70
N ILE A 22 4.55 9.34 -1.65
CA ILE A 22 5.04 9.48 -3.03
C ILE A 22 4.97 10.96 -3.42
N ASN A 23 6.08 11.54 -3.85
CA ASN A 23 6.19 12.94 -4.28
C ASN A 23 5.64 13.96 -3.24
N GLY A 24 5.85 13.74 -1.95
CA GLY A 24 5.30 14.62 -0.91
C GLY A 24 3.85 14.32 -0.51
N VAL A 25 3.17 13.41 -1.21
CA VAL A 25 1.78 13.03 -0.94
C VAL A 25 1.74 11.76 -0.10
N LYS A 26 1.12 11.82 1.07
CA LYS A 26 0.97 10.68 1.97
C LYS A 26 0.13 9.57 1.34
N ILE A 27 0.60 8.33 1.51
CA ILE A 27 -0.07 7.12 1.05
C ILE A 27 -0.61 6.36 2.25
N GLU A 28 -1.89 6.59 2.57
CA GLU A 28 -2.56 5.92 3.70
C GLU A 28 -3.42 4.74 3.21
N THR A 29 -3.84 4.79 1.95
CA THR A 29 -4.69 3.78 1.33
C THR A 29 -4.12 3.31 -0.01
N LEU A 30 -4.52 2.10 -0.40
CA LEU A 30 -4.19 1.57 -1.72
C LEU A 30 -4.81 2.43 -2.83
N LYS A 31 -5.93 3.10 -2.56
CA LYS A 31 -6.54 4.06 -3.48
C LYS A 31 -5.63 5.26 -3.74
N ASN A 32 -5.00 5.84 -2.70
CA ASN A 32 -4.07 6.97 -2.89
C ASN A 32 -2.93 6.59 -3.83
N PHE A 33 -2.37 5.39 -3.64
CA PHE A 33 -1.35 4.85 -4.52
C PHE A 33 -1.82 4.77 -5.97
N TYR A 34 -3.00 4.17 -6.22
CA TYR A 34 -3.53 4.05 -7.58
C TYR A 34 -3.93 5.38 -8.22
N ASP A 35 -4.44 6.34 -7.44
CA ASP A 35 -4.79 7.67 -7.93
C ASP A 35 -3.53 8.41 -8.43
N ILE A 36 -2.40 8.28 -7.73
CA ILE A 36 -1.12 8.84 -8.18
C ILE A 36 -0.65 8.14 -9.46
N MET A 37 -0.64 6.80 -9.46
CA MET A 37 -0.17 6.02 -10.62
C MET A 37 -1.04 6.20 -11.88
N GLN A 38 -2.30 6.62 -11.76
CA GLN A 38 -3.15 6.91 -12.92
C GLN A 38 -2.66 8.11 -13.73
N GLY A 39 -1.97 9.06 -13.09
CA GLY A 39 -1.50 10.28 -13.73
C GLY A 39 -0.05 10.22 -14.24
N THR A 40 0.62 9.08 -14.15
CA THR A 40 2.04 8.96 -14.48
C THR A 40 2.28 8.45 -15.89
N LEU A 41 3.40 8.89 -16.46
CA LEU A 41 3.88 8.53 -17.79
C LEU A 41 5.18 7.72 -17.71
N PRO A 42 5.52 6.96 -18.76
CA PRO A 42 6.83 6.36 -18.90
C PRO A 42 7.91 7.46 -18.88
N GLY A 43 8.99 7.24 -18.11
CA GLY A 43 10.06 8.22 -17.95
C GLY A 43 9.90 9.20 -16.79
N ASP A 44 8.74 9.23 -16.12
CA ASP A 44 8.58 9.99 -14.87
C ASP A 44 9.45 9.38 -13.76
N THR A 45 9.98 10.22 -12.88
CA THR A 45 10.66 9.78 -11.65
C THR A 45 9.78 10.06 -10.45
N LEU A 46 9.44 9.02 -9.69
CA LEU A 46 8.71 9.13 -8.43
C LEU A 46 9.69 9.13 -7.25
N LYS A 47 9.58 10.12 -6.38
CA LYS A 47 10.24 10.12 -5.07
C LYS A 47 9.38 9.34 -4.09
N ILE A 48 9.82 8.15 -3.72
CA ILE A 48 9.10 7.22 -2.85
C ILE A 48 9.75 7.22 -1.48
N THR A 49 8.96 7.56 -0.45
CA THR A 49 9.38 7.42 0.95
C THR A 49 8.81 6.13 1.50
N THR A 50 9.67 5.32 2.11
CA THR A 50 9.31 4.09 2.80
C THR A 50 9.72 4.15 4.27
N ASP A 51 9.40 3.10 5.03
CA ASP A 51 9.92 2.90 6.38
C ASP A 51 11.45 2.66 6.44
N LYS A 52 12.08 2.42 5.29
CA LYS A 52 13.53 2.14 5.17
C LYS A 52 14.34 3.29 4.59
N GLY A 53 13.71 4.25 3.91
CA GLY A 53 14.43 5.37 3.30
C GLY A 53 13.63 6.07 2.21
N ILE A 54 14.33 6.90 1.44
CA ILE A 54 13.77 7.66 0.32
C ILE A 54 14.49 7.21 -0.96
N PHE A 55 13.71 6.88 -1.98
CA PHE A 55 14.20 6.33 -3.24
C PHE A 55 13.59 7.10 -4.41
N ASP A 56 14.40 7.46 -5.40
CA ASP A 56 13.92 8.02 -6.66
C ASP A 56 13.80 6.88 -7.68
N VAL A 57 12.56 6.54 -8.07
CA VAL A 57 12.24 5.40 -8.94
C VAL A 57 11.77 5.88 -10.30
N LEU A 58 12.51 5.51 -11.35
CA LEU A 58 12.16 5.81 -12.74
C LEU A 58 11.08 4.85 -13.24
N LEU A 59 9.98 5.39 -13.77
CA LEU A 59 8.89 4.59 -14.32
C LEU A 59 9.22 4.12 -15.74
N LYS A 60 8.90 2.86 -16.01
CA LYS A 60 8.97 2.27 -17.35
C LYS A 60 7.61 2.34 -18.04
N GLU A 61 7.54 1.90 -19.29
CA GLU A 61 6.27 1.77 -19.99
C GLU A 61 5.49 0.55 -19.49
N HIS A 62 4.17 0.71 -19.32
CA HIS A 62 3.31 -0.37 -18.87
C HIS A 62 3.21 -1.48 -19.93
N PRO A 63 3.40 -2.77 -19.55
CA PRO A 63 3.52 -3.87 -20.51
C PRO A 63 2.27 -4.07 -21.39
N THR A 64 1.10 -3.65 -20.92
CA THR A 64 -0.18 -3.81 -21.60
C THR A 64 -0.96 -2.51 -21.82
N GLU A 65 -0.45 -1.37 -21.34
CA GLU A 65 -1.14 -0.07 -21.42
C GLU A 65 -0.18 1.00 -21.95
N PRO A 66 -0.05 1.14 -23.29
CA PRO A 66 0.89 2.07 -23.90
C PRO A 66 0.72 3.51 -23.38
N GLY A 67 1.84 4.20 -23.16
CA GLY A 67 1.83 5.57 -22.64
C GLY A 67 1.51 5.71 -21.15
N LYS A 68 1.31 4.62 -20.40
CA LYS A 68 1.11 4.64 -18.95
C LYS A 68 2.41 4.32 -18.20
N GLY A 69 2.69 5.08 -17.14
CA GLY A 69 3.84 4.84 -16.26
C GLY A 69 3.70 3.53 -15.48
N TYR A 70 4.79 2.78 -15.39
CA TYR A 70 4.83 1.49 -14.73
C TYR A 70 6.00 1.37 -13.76
N ILE A 71 5.65 1.11 -12.50
CA ILE A 71 6.61 0.96 -11.39
C ILE A 71 7.05 -0.49 -11.18
N GLY A 72 6.27 -1.47 -11.64
CA GLY A 72 6.59 -2.90 -11.51
C GLY A 72 6.56 -3.47 -10.10
N ILE A 73 5.67 -2.95 -9.25
CA ILE A 73 5.42 -3.49 -7.91
C ILE A 73 3.98 -3.97 -7.75
N VAL A 74 3.81 -5.06 -7.01
CA VAL A 74 2.52 -5.52 -6.51
C VAL A 74 2.43 -5.17 -5.03
N THR A 75 1.50 -4.28 -4.69
CA THR A 75 1.31 -3.76 -3.33
C THR A 75 0.02 -4.30 -2.71
N SER A 76 0.01 -4.35 -1.39
CA SER A 76 -1.18 -4.65 -0.59
C SER A 76 -1.25 -3.62 0.52
N GLN A 77 -2.46 -3.30 0.99
CA GLN A 77 -2.61 -2.38 2.10
C GLN A 77 -2.06 -3.01 3.38
N TYR A 78 -1.14 -2.31 4.02
CA TYR A 78 -0.61 -2.69 5.32
C TYR A 78 -1.47 -2.08 6.42
N TYR A 79 -2.05 -2.92 7.27
CA TYR A 79 -2.83 -2.49 8.42
C TYR A 79 -2.04 -2.72 9.70
N ASN A 80 -1.74 -1.64 10.42
CA ASN A 80 -1.23 -1.72 11.78
C ASN A 80 -2.34 -1.30 12.75
N SER A 81 -2.96 -2.27 13.43
CA SER A 81 -3.99 -1.95 14.44
C SER A 81 -3.30 -1.53 15.74
N PRO A 82 -3.55 -0.31 16.26
CA PRO A 82 -3.06 0.06 17.58
C PRO A 82 -3.77 -0.72 18.71
N ILE A 83 -4.91 -1.35 18.41
CA ILE A 83 -5.71 -2.11 19.38
C ILE A 83 -5.39 -3.60 19.24
N ASN A 84 -5.00 -4.22 20.35
CA ASN A 84 -4.75 -5.66 20.42
C ASN A 84 -6.07 -6.43 20.29
N MET A 85 -6.18 -7.26 19.25
CA MET A 85 -7.40 -8.01 18.94
C MET A 85 -7.80 -9.00 20.06
N LYS A 86 -6.86 -9.38 20.94
CA LYS A 86 -7.15 -10.20 22.14
C LYS A 86 -8.02 -9.48 23.18
N ILE A 87 -8.09 -8.15 23.14
CA ILE A 87 -8.92 -7.34 24.04
C ILE A 87 -10.35 -7.25 23.50
N LEU A 88 -10.53 -7.27 22.17
CA LEU A 88 -11.83 -7.16 21.50
C LEU A 88 -12.64 -8.46 21.55
N THR A 89 -11.99 -9.62 21.54
CA THR A 89 -12.65 -10.94 21.57
C THR A 89 -13.53 -11.21 22.80
N PRO A 90 -13.14 -10.90 24.05
CA PRO A 90 -14.05 -11.09 25.18
C PRO A 90 -15.22 -10.11 25.17
N ILE A 91 -15.02 -8.87 24.67
CA ILE A 91 -16.06 -7.83 24.63
C ILE A 91 -17.18 -8.21 23.65
N SER A 92 -16.84 -8.74 22.47
CA SER A 92 -17.84 -9.19 21.50
C SER A 92 -18.68 -10.34 22.04
N GLY A 93 -18.08 -11.24 22.82
CA GLY A 93 -18.81 -12.31 23.53
C GLY A 93 -19.87 -11.73 24.46
N VAL A 94 -19.49 -10.81 25.35
CA VAL A 94 -20.43 -10.20 26.31
C VAL A 94 -21.56 -9.44 25.58
N LEU A 95 -21.24 -8.68 24.52
CA LEU A 95 -22.25 -7.98 23.72
C LEU A 95 -23.21 -8.93 23.00
N TYR A 96 -22.72 -10.06 22.49
CA TYR A 96 -23.56 -11.09 21.87
C TYR A 96 -24.51 -11.74 22.87
N TRP A 97 -24.04 -12.02 24.09
CA TRP A 97 -24.89 -12.52 25.17
C TRP A 97 -25.96 -11.50 25.58
N ILE A 98 -25.61 -10.22 25.71
CA ILE A 98 -26.58 -9.15 25.99
C ILE A 98 -27.62 -9.07 24.87
N PHE A 99 -27.20 -9.11 23.60
CA PHE A 99 -28.12 -9.13 22.45
C PHE A 99 -29.09 -10.32 22.51
N LEU A 100 -28.61 -11.53 22.78
CA LEU A 100 -29.46 -12.72 22.92
C LEU A 100 -30.46 -12.59 24.08
N LEU A 101 -30.03 -12.03 25.21
CA LEU A 101 -30.87 -11.85 26.40
C LEU A 101 -31.90 -10.73 26.25
N ASN A 102 -31.72 -9.79 25.31
CA ASN A 102 -32.62 -8.66 25.11
C ASN A 102 -33.78 -8.98 24.13
N PHE A 103 -33.77 -10.16 23.50
CA PHE A 103 -34.78 -10.60 22.52
C PHE A 103 -35.53 -11.88 22.93
N ASN A 104 -35.51 -12.24 24.22
CA ASN A 104 -36.24 -13.37 24.81
C ASN A 104 -37.06 -12.91 26.02
#